data_AF-A0A7C0YMH1-F1
#
_entry.id   AF-A0A7C0YMH1-F1
#
_cell.length_a   1.000
_cell.length_b   1.000
_cell.length_c   1.000
_cell.angle_alpha   90.00
_cell.angle_beta   90.00
_cell.angle_gamma   90.00
#
_symmetry.space_group_name_H-M   'P 1'
#
loop_
_entity.id
_entity.type
_entity.pdbx_description
1 polymer ?
#
loop_
_entity_poly.entity_id
_entity_poly.type
_entity_poly.pdbx_seq_one_letter_code
_entity_poly.pdbx_strand_id
1 'polypeptide(L)' 'MATNNDHIVVSSTVLHVIEQFVAAMRGDAEIADYAIDRLNSLLHKGAVPKLDEINAALFDPPVEDEA' A
#
# COMPACT_ATOMS: atom_id res chain seq x y z
N MET A 1 4.36 6.82 -27.81
CA MET A 1 3.74 6.76 -26.48
C MET A 1 4.57 5.81 -25.65
N ALA A 2 5.42 6.33 -24.75
CA ALA A 2 6.23 5.49 -23.87
C ALA A 2 5.50 5.40 -22.52
N THR A 3 4.95 4.23 -22.20
CA THR A 3 4.54 3.88 -20.85
C THR A 3 5.80 3.55 -20.07
N ASN A 4 6.45 4.58 -19.52
CA ASN A 4 7.48 4.36 -18.51
C ASN A 4 6.74 3.89 -17.25
N ASN A 5 6.63 2.57 -17.08
CA ASN A 5 6.53 2.00 -15.75
C ASN A 5 7.89 2.29 -15.07
N ASP A 6 8.04 3.51 -14.55
CA ASP A 6 9.17 3.90 -13.72
C ASP A 6 9.04 3.13 -12.39
N HIS A 7 9.44 1.86 -12.40
CA HIS A 7 9.68 1.08 -11.20
C HIS A 7 10.89 1.71 -10.51
N ILE A 8 10.62 2.63 -9.60
CA ILE A 8 11.61 3.24 -8.74
C ILE A 8 12.11 2.16 -7.79
N VAL A 9 13.42 1.93 -7.79
CA VAL A 9 14.04 1.11 -6.76
C VAL A 9 13.81 1.81 -5.43
N VAL A 10 12.98 1.21 -4.57
CA VAL A 10 12.72 1.72 -3.23
C VAL A 10 14.01 1.62 -2.43
N SER A 11 14.54 2.75 -1.97
CA SER A 11 15.76 2.75 -1.18
C SER A 11 15.53 2.10 0.19
N SER A 12 16.58 1.59 0.82
CA SER A 12 16.51 0.99 2.16
C SER A 12 15.90 1.94 3.19
N THR A 13 16.16 3.25 3.07
CA THR A 13 15.56 4.26 3.93
C THR A 13 14.05 4.33 3.75
N VAL A 14 13.57 4.31 2.51
CA VAL A 14 12.13 4.36 2.23
C VAL A 14 11.44 3.08 2.71
N LEU A 15 12.06 1.91 2.51
CA LEU A 15 11.55 0.65 3.07
C LEU A 15 11.40 0.73 4.60
N HIS A 16 12.41 1.26 5.29
CA HIS A 16 12.34 1.43 6.75
C HIS A 16 11.21 2.38 7.17
N VAL A 17 11.00 3.47 6.43
CA VAL A 17 9.87 4.39 6.68
C VAL A 17 8.54 3.69 6.46
N ILE A 18 8.40 2.88 5.41
CA ILE A 18 7.18 2.09 5.15
C ILE A 18 6.93 1.10 6.29
N GLU A 19 7.95 0.40 6.78
CA GLU A 19 7.84 -0.53 7.91
C GLU A 19 7.33 0.16 9.18
N GLN A 20 7.91 1.31 9.54
CA GLN A 20 7.48 2.07 10.72
C GLN A 20 6.07 2.64 10.55
N PHE A 21 5.72 3.09 9.35
CA PHE A 21 4.38 3.57 9.04
C PHE A 21 3.32 2.47 9.17
N VAL A 22 3.58 1.28 8.60
CA VAL A 22 2.71 0.11 8.73
C VAL A 22 2.59 -0.33 10.18
N ALA A 23 3.68 -0.32 10.95
CA ALA A 23 3.64 -0.63 12.38
C ALA A 23 2.76 0.35 13.17
N ALA A 24 2.83 1.65 12.85
CA ALA A 24 1.97 2.66 13.47
C ALA A 24 0.49 2.45 13.12
N MET A 25 0.18 2.11 11.85
CA MET A 25 -1.20 1.81 11.44
C MET A 25 -1.77 0.59 12.15
N ARG A 26 -0.98 -0.47 12.37
CA ARG A 26 -1.41 -1.66 13.13
C ARG A 26 -1.65 -1.38 14.61
N GLY A 27 -1.11 -0.28 15.14
CA GLY A 27 -1.40 0.19 16.48
C GLY A 27 -2.79 0.81 16.62
N ASP A 28 -3.45 1.12 15.51
CA ASP A 28 -4.79 1.70 15.46
C ASP A 28 -5.84 0.60 15.21
N ALA A 29 -6.66 0.33 16.22
CA ALA A 29 -7.69 -0.71 16.17
C ALA A 29 -8.86 -0.37 15.23
N GLU A 30 -8.99 0.89 14.78
CA GLU A 30 -10.03 1.30 13.84
C GLU A 30 -9.64 1.00 12.38
N ILE A 31 -8.37 0.72 12.12
CA ILE A 31 -7.88 0.39 10.78
C ILE A 31 -7.86 -1.12 10.60
N ALA A 32 -8.61 -1.61 9.62
CA ALA A 32 -8.66 -3.03 9.34
C ALA A 32 -7.31 -3.57 8.82
N ASP A 33 -6.87 -4.73 9.33
CA ASP A 33 -5.60 -5.35 8.94
C ASP A 33 -5.46 -5.55 7.42
N TYR A 34 -6.55 -5.92 6.73
CA TYR A 34 -6.53 -6.12 5.27
C TYR A 34 -6.22 -4.82 4.51
N ALA A 35 -6.67 -3.68 5.02
CA ALA A 35 -6.43 -2.37 4.41
C ALA A 35 -4.95 -1.98 4.58
N ILE A 36 -4.38 -2.27 5.75
CA ILE A 36 -2.96 -2.09 6.05
C ILE A 36 -2.11 -2.96 5.12
N ASP A 37 -2.47 -4.23 4.92
CA ASP A 37 -1.75 -5.17 4.05
C ASP A 37 -1.76 -4.73 2.59
N ARG A 38 -2.92 -4.24 2.11
CA ARG A 38 -3.07 -3.70 0.75
C ARG A 38 -2.23 -2.45 0.54
N LEU A 39 -2.27 -1.51 1.46
CA LEU A 39 -1.47 -0.29 1.37
C LEU A 39 0.03 -0.61 1.45
N ASN A 40 0.43 -1.51 2.35
CA ASN A 40 1.80 -1.97 2.45
C ASN A 40 2.29 -2.55 1.11
N SER A 41 1.49 -3.41 0.48
CA SER A 41 1.79 -4.00 -0.82
C SER A 41 1.89 -2.94 -1.92
N LEU A 42 1.03 -1.92 -1.89
CA LEU A 42 1.03 -0.81 -2.83
C LEU A 42 2.32 0.02 -2.73
N LEU A 43 2.76 0.34 -1.51
CA LEU A 43 3.97 1.13 -1.25
C LEU A 43 5.26 0.37 -1.64
N HIS A 44 5.26 -0.95 -1.56
CA HIS A 44 6.39 -1.80 -1.97
C HIS A 44 6.54 -1.94 -3.49
N LYS A 45 5.55 -1.53 -4.29
CA LYS A 45 5.63 -1.62 -5.77
C LYS A 45 6.70 -0.69 -6.37
N GLY A 46 7.21 0.28 -5.62
CA GLY A 46 8.21 1.22 -6.14
C GLY A 46 7.66 2.14 -7.23
N ALA A 47 6.34 2.30 -7.32
CA ALA A 47 5.71 3.35 -8.09
C ALA A 47 5.05 4.35 -7.14
N VAL A 48 4.95 5.62 -7.54
CA VAL A 48 4.16 6.60 -6.79
C VAL A 48 2.69 6.21 -6.94
N PRO A 49 2.00 5.78 -5.86
CA PRO A 49 0.61 5.36 -5.95
C PRO A 49 -0.27 6.56 -6.27
N LYS A 50 -1.27 6.35 -7.11
CA LYS A 50 -2.29 7.38 -7.36
C LYS A 50 -3.30 7.41 -6.21
N LEU A 51 -4.02 8.53 -6.10
CA LEU A 51 -5.01 8.73 -5.04
C LEU A 51 -6.12 7.66 -5.06
N ASP A 52 -6.56 7.25 -6.24
CA ASP A 52 -7.54 6.18 -6.43
C ASP A 52 -7.02 4.83 -5.94
N GLU A 53 -5.74 4.50 -6.18
CA GLU A 53 -5.11 3.26 -5.70
C GLU A 53 -4.99 3.24 -4.17
N ILE A 54 -4.68 4.39 -3.56
CA ILE A 54 -4.62 4.54 -2.09
C ILE A 54 -6.01 4.36 -1.48
N ASN A 55 -7.02 5.01 -2.06
CA ASN A 55 -8.39 4.89 -1.59
C ASN A 55 -8.90 3.45 -1.70
N ALA A 56 -8.63 2.78 -2.82
CA ALA A 56 -8.99 1.38 -3.00
C ALA A 56 -8.30 0.47 -1.97
N ALA A 57 -7.03 0.71 -1.67
CA ALA A 57 -6.31 -0.05 -0.66
C ALA A 57 -6.90 0.12 0.75
N LEU A 58 -7.32 1.34 1.10
CA LEU A 58 -7.78 1.70 2.43
C LEU A 58 -9.26 1.40 2.70
N PHE A 59 -10.12 1.56 1.70
CA PHE A 59 -11.57 1.65 1.90
C PHE A 59 -12.36 0.61 1.12
N ASP A 60 -11.82 0.06 0.03
CA ASP A 60 -12.55 -0.97 -0.70
C ASP A 60 -12.55 -2.26 0.13
N PRO A 61 -13.72 -2.87 0.33
CA PRO A 61 -13.79 -4.14 1.02
C PRO A 61 -12.95 -5.20 0.28
N PRO A 62 -12.50 -6.26 0.97
CA PRO A 62 -12.02 -7.43 0.28
C PRO A 62 -13.09 -7.88 -0.71
N VAL A 63 -12.69 -8.13 -1.95
CA VAL A 63 -13.55 -8.89 -2.86
C VAL A 63 -13.58 -10.28 -2.24
N GLU A 64 -14.66 -10.61 -1.55
CA GLU A 64 -14.94 -12.00 -1.22
C GLU A 64 -14.99 -12.72 -2.57
N ASP A 65 -13.99 -13.56 -2.85
CA ASP A 65 -14.14 -14.58 -3.88
C ASP A 65 -15.39 -15.38 -3.47
N GLU A 66 -16.48 -15.20 -4.20
CA GLU A 66 -17.68 -16.05 -4.07
C GLU A 66 -17.23 -17.49 -4.33
N ALA A 67 -17.09 -18.26 -3.25
CA ALA A 67 -16.80 -19.69 -3.28
C ALA A 67 -18.05 -20.51 -3.62
#